data_AF-A0A0F9F0E4-F1
#
_entry.id   AF-A0A0F9F0E4-F1
#
_cell.length_a   1.000
_cell.length_b   1.000
_cell.length_c   1.000
_cell.angle_alpha   90.00
_cell.angle_beta   90.00
_cell.angle_gamma   90.00
#
_symmetry.space_group_name_H-M   'P 1'
#
loop_
_entity.id
_entity.type
_entity.pdbx_description
1 polymer ?
#
loop_
_entity_poly.entity_id
_entity_poly.type
_entity_poly.pdbx_seq_one_letter_code
_entity_poly.pdbx_strand_id
1 'polypeptide(L)'
;TGEQQMKTYAQQQTEIFKKYKGFFAFSTEQLERGMTEHGIKHKDTLVFLDAGLIVPRDNAKALMKDLQACHVAHVEWVKVTKHPQQIIIEQLYNHECQITGDDTDARERLADYGFTDEQFQEAWKVFWAECIENDSF
;
A
#
# COMPACT_ATOMS: atom_id res chain seq x y z
N THR A 1 -10.38 20.30 -24.36
CA THR A 1 -11.10 19.61 -23.27
C THR A 1 -10.07 18.81 -22.51
N GLY A 2 -9.65 19.30 -21.35
CA GLY A 2 -8.49 18.75 -20.64
C GLY A 2 -8.79 17.36 -20.10
N GLU A 3 -8.04 16.36 -20.54
CA GLU A 3 -7.97 15.08 -19.86
C GLU A 3 -7.48 15.32 -18.44
N GLN A 4 -8.36 15.12 -17.47
CA GLN A 4 -8.00 15.16 -16.07
C GLN A 4 -7.18 13.89 -15.80
N GLN A 5 -5.86 14.03 -15.77
CA GLN A 5 -4.93 12.94 -15.48
C GLN A 5 -5.37 12.26 -14.17
N MET A 6 -5.74 10.97 -14.22
CA MET A 6 -6.08 10.22 -13.02
C MET A 6 -4.87 10.21 -12.09
N LYS A 7 -5.10 10.57 -10.83
CA LYS A 7 -4.09 10.47 -9.77
C LYS A 7 -3.73 9.00 -9.56
N THR A 8 -2.44 8.71 -9.41
CA THR A 8 -1.99 7.36 -9.02
C THR A 8 -2.53 6.97 -7.66
N TYR A 9 -2.56 5.68 -7.35
CA TYR A 9 -3.03 5.19 -6.05
C TYR A 9 -2.30 5.86 -4.87
N ALA A 10 -0.97 5.96 -4.96
CA ALA A 10 -0.15 6.65 -3.95
C ALA A 10 -0.48 8.16 -3.82
N GLN A 11 -0.78 8.83 -4.93
CA GLN A 11 -1.22 10.23 -4.90
C GLN A 11 -2.60 10.37 -4.23
N GLN A 12 -3.52 9.44 -4.47
CA GLN A 12 -4.83 9.45 -3.81
C GLN A 12 -4.70 9.24 -2.29
N GLN A 13 -3.87 8.28 -1.86
CA GLN A 13 -3.58 8.07 -0.43
C GLN A 13 -2.94 9.31 0.21
N THR A 14 -2.01 9.96 -0.48
CA THR A 14 -1.36 11.19 -0.01
C THR A 14 -2.38 12.30 0.28
N GLU A 15 -3.38 12.47 -0.58
CA GLU A 15 -4.42 13.49 -0.38
C GLU A 15 -5.37 13.13 0.76
N ILE A 16 -5.64 11.84 0.97
CA ILE A 16 -6.40 11.33 2.13
C ILE A 16 -5.61 11.64 3.42
N PHE A 17 -4.32 11.36 3.47
CA PHE A 17 -3.47 11.69 4.63
C PHE A 17 -3.54 13.19 4.94
N LYS A 18 -3.34 14.06 3.95
CA LYS A 18 -3.44 15.52 4.13
C LYS A 18 -4.80 15.95 4.65
N LYS A 19 -5.89 15.45 4.06
CA LYS A 19 -7.28 15.74 4.46
C LYS A 19 -7.51 15.48 5.95
N TYR A 20 -6.94 14.40 6.46
CA TYR A 20 -7.14 13.95 7.84
C TYR A 20 -6.00 14.33 8.80
N LYS A 21 -5.02 15.12 8.33
CA LYS A 21 -3.80 15.46 9.10
C LYS A 21 -2.99 14.23 9.52
N GLY A 22 -2.99 13.21 8.67
CA GLY A 22 -2.15 12.03 8.78
C GLY A 22 -0.73 12.31 8.28
N PHE A 23 0.27 11.86 9.02
CA PHE A 23 1.69 11.96 8.65
C PHE A 23 2.47 10.76 9.19
N PHE A 24 3.65 10.52 8.62
CA PHE A 24 4.52 9.41 9.06
C PHE A 24 5.66 9.92 9.94
N ALA A 25 5.95 9.20 11.01
CA ALA A 25 7.14 9.46 11.82
C ALA A 25 7.73 8.18 12.41
N PHE A 26 9.06 8.09 12.33
CA PHE A 26 9.90 7.02 12.84
C PHE A 26 10.95 7.55 13.84
N SER A 27 10.91 8.86 14.12
CA SER A 27 11.74 9.52 15.13
C SER A 27 10.95 10.63 15.84
N THR A 28 11.47 11.09 16.98
CA THR A 28 10.87 12.21 17.74
C THR A 28 10.85 13.49 16.91
N GLU A 29 11.92 13.78 16.17
CA GLU A 29 12.03 14.97 15.32
C GLU A 29 10.99 14.97 14.19
N GLN A 30 10.75 13.80 13.59
CA GLN A 30 9.72 13.63 12.56
C GLN A 30 8.31 13.83 13.12
N LEU A 31 8.07 13.36 14.35
CA LEU A 31 6.80 13.55 15.04
C LEU A 31 6.53 15.03 15.33
N GLU A 32 7.50 15.74 15.90
CA GLU A 32 7.38 17.17 16.22
C GLU A 32 7.18 18.02 14.95
N ARG A 33 7.90 17.70 13.88
CA ARG A 33 7.72 18.34 12.57
C ARG A 33 6.31 18.11 12.03
N GLY A 34 5.83 16.87 11.99
CA GLY A 34 4.49 16.56 11.49
C GLY A 34 3.38 17.22 12.31
N MET A 35 3.54 17.24 13.65
CA MET A 35 2.64 17.98 14.53
C MET A 35 2.61 19.47 14.19
N THR A 36 3.78 20.08 13.94
CA THR A 36 3.89 21.50 13.57
C THR A 36 3.23 21.78 12.22
N GLU A 37 3.55 20.99 11.19
CA GLU A 37 3.01 21.14 9.83
C GLU A 37 1.47 21.02 9.79
N HIS A 38 0.89 20.20 10.66
CA HIS A 38 -0.55 19.99 10.74
C HIS A 38 -1.27 20.82 11.83
N GLY A 39 -0.53 21.66 12.56
CA GLY A 39 -1.06 22.54 13.61
C GLY A 39 -1.62 21.78 14.82
N ILE A 40 -0.97 20.68 15.21
CA ILE A 40 -1.37 19.80 16.32
C ILE A 40 -0.55 20.18 17.56
N LYS A 41 -1.22 20.64 18.61
CA LYS A 41 -0.54 21.20 19.81
C LYS A 41 -0.23 20.15 20.87
N HIS A 42 -1.01 19.08 20.94
CA HIS A 42 -0.94 18.12 22.04
C HIS A 42 -0.83 16.69 21.51
N LYS A 43 0.27 16.01 21.88
CA LYS A 43 0.62 14.66 21.39
C LYS A 43 -0.37 13.59 21.85
N ASP A 44 -0.99 13.77 23.01
CA ASP A 44 -2.02 12.87 23.58
C ASP A 44 -3.30 12.77 22.73
N THR A 45 -3.54 13.74 21.85
CA THR A 45 -4.63 13.71 20.87
C THR A 45 -4.35 12.81 19.66
N LEU A 46 -3.14 12.28 19.52
CA LEU A 46 -2.74 11.43 18.40
C LEU A 46 -3.02 9.95 18.68
N VAL A 47 -3.21 9.22 17.59
CA VAL A 47 -3.14 7.76 17.57
C VAL A 47 -2.11 7.32 16.53
N PHE A 48 -1.41 6.25 16.86
CA PHE A 48 -0.46 5.59 15.99
C PHE A 48 -1.19 4.43 15.33
N LEU A 49 -1.32 4.51 14.02
CA LEU A 49 -1.79 3.44 13.17
C LEU A 49 -0.59 2.63 12.69
N ASP A 50 -0.86 1.68 11.80
CA ASP A 50 0.16 0.79 11.27
C ASP A 50 1.21 1.51 10.40
N ALA A 51 2.36 0.87 10.20
CA ALA A 51 3.47 1.35 9.36
C ALA A 51 3.97 2.77 9.69
N GLY A 52 3.82 3.22 10.93
CA GLY A 52 4.26 4.53 11.39
C GLY A 52 3.35 5.70 11.00
N LEU A 53 2.13 5.42 10.52
CA LEU A 53 1.13 6.46 10.24
C LEU A 53 0.54 7.02 11.54
N ILE A 54 0.55 8.32 11.69
CA ILE A 54 0.06 9.04 12.88
C ILE A 54 -1.01 10.02 12.46
N VAL A 55 -2.09 10.10 13.22
CA VAL A 55 -3.25 10.96 12.90
C VAL A 55 -3.94 11.42 14.20
N PRO A 56 -4.60 12.61 14.22
CA PRO A 56 -5.52 12.95 15.29
C PRO A 56 -6.57 11.87 15.52
N ARG A 57 -6.82 11.50 16.78
CA ARG A 57 -7.74 10.44 17.20
C ARG A 57 -9.13 10.59 16.56
N ASP A 58 -9.65 11.80 16.52
CA ASP A 58 -10.98 12.11 15.97
C ASP A 58 -11.08 11.86 14.47
N ASN A 59 -9.95 11.87 13.75
CA ASN A 59 -9.89 11.66 12.31
C ASN A 59 -9.63 10.19 11.94
N ALA A 60 -9.12 9.37 12.86
CA ALA A 60 -8.61 8.03 12.56
C ALA A 60 -9.63 7.14 11.85
N LYS A 61 -10.87 7.10 12.36
CA LYS A 61 -11.94 6.28 11.78
C LYS A 61 -12.32 6.72 10.36
N ALA A 62 -12.37 8.03 10.12
CA ALA A 62 -12.70 8.58 8.81
C ALA A 62 -11.57 8.37 7.80
N LEU A 63 -10.32 8.55 8.23
CA LEU A 63 -9.13 8.23 7.44
C LEU A 63 -9.15 6.76 6.99
N MET A 64 -9.37 5.82 7.91
CA MET A 64 -9.37 4.38 7.57
C MET A 64 -10.50 4.02 6.59
N LYS A 65 -11.68 4.64 6.75
CA LYS A 65 -12.80 4.46 5.81
C LYS A 65 -12.44 4.93 4.40
N ASP A 66 -11.84 6.12 4.27
CA ASP A 66 -11.47 6.67 2.97
C ASP A 66 -10.31 5.90 2.32
N LEU A 67 -9.33 5.44 3.11
CA LEU A 67 -8.28 4.55 2.62
C LEU A 67 -8.83 3.22 2.12
N GLN A 68 -9.78 2.61 2.85
CA GLN A 68 -10.41 1.37 2.41
C GLN A 68 -11.17 1.57 1.09
N ALA A 69 -11.95 2.65 0.97
CA ALA A 69 -12.66 2.97 -0.27
C ALA A 69 -11.69 3.20 -1.43
N CYS A 70 -10.58 3.91 -1.18
CA CYS A 70 -9.50 4.11 -2.15
C CYS A 70 -8.87 2.76 -2.57
N HIS A 71 -8.63 1.86 -1.62
CA HIS A 71 -8.07 0.54 -1.91
C HIS A 71 -9.00 -0.31 -2.76
N VAL A 72 -10.29 -0.40 -2.41
CA VAL A 72 -11.30 -1.15 -3.17
C VAL A 72 -11.40 -0.62 -4.61
N ALA A 73 -11.46 0.71 -4.79
CA ALA A 73 -11.49 1.31 -6.11
C ALA A 73 -10.22 1.00 -6.92
N HIS A 74 -9.06 1.01 -6.27
CA HIS A 74 -7.80 0.66 -6.91
C HIS A 74 -7.75 -0.80 -7.34
N VAL A 75 -8.17 -1.74 -6.48
CA VAL A 75 -8.21 -3.18 -6.79
C VAL A 75 -9.11 -3.43 -8.00
N GLU A 76 -10.30 -2.85 -8.04
CA GLU A 76 -11.22 -3.00 -9.19
C GLU A 76 -10.63 -2.42 -10.48
N TRP A 77 -9.96 -1.26 -10.41
CA TRP A 77 -9.26 -0.70 -11.57
C TRP A 77 -8.10 -1.59 -12.04
N VAL A 78 -7.30 -2.14 -11.12
CA VAL A 78 -6.17 -3.02 -11.45
C VAL A 78 -6.67 -4.32 -12.11
N LYS A 79 -7.74 -4.94 -11.57
CA LYS A 79 -8.34 -6.16 -12.13
C LYS A 79 -8.72 -6.03 -13.61
N VAL A 80 -9.12 -4.83 -14.06
CA VAL A 80 -9.53 -4.59 -15.46
C VAL A 80 -8.41 -4.05 -16.35
N THR A 81 -7.30 -3.57 -15.78
CA THR A 81 -6.22 -2.92 -16.54
C THR A 81 -4.90 -3.68 -16.59
N LYS A 82 -4.64 -4.58 -15.64
CA LYS A 82 -3.40 -5.37 -15.59
C LYS A 82 -3.68 -6.86 -15.74
N HIS A 83 -2.71 -7.57 -16.33
CA HIS A 83 -2.76 -9.03 -16.37
C HIS A 83 -2.53 -9.60 -14.95
N PRO A 84 -3.28 -10.63 -14.50
CA PRO A 84 -3.12 -11.24 -13.18
C PRO A 84 -1.68 -11.62 -12.83
N GLN A 85 -0.96 -12.23 -13.78
CA GLN A 85 0.45 -12.62 -13.58
C GLN A 85 1.33 -11.44 -13.17
N GLN A 86 1.17 -10.27 -13.82
CA GLN A 86 1.96 -9.08 -13.49
C GLN A 86 1.70 -8.63 -12.05
N ILE A 87 0.44 -8.64 -11.61
CA ILE A 87 0.06 -8.21 -10.26
C ILE A 87 0.65 -9.14 -9.22
N ILE A 88 0.60 -10.46 -9.47
CA ILE A 88 1.15 -11.47 -8.56
C ILE A 88 2.67 -11.33 -8.46
N ILE A 89 3.38 -11.25 -9.58
CA ILE A 89 4.85 -11.08 -9.62
C ILE A 89 5.27 -9.79 -8.88
N GLU A 90 4.57 -8.67 -9.07
CA GLU A 90 4.83 -7.43 -8.33
C GLU A 90 4.74 -7.64 -6.81
N GLN A 91 3.78 -8.43 -6.31
CA GLN A 91 3.69 -8.74 -4.87
C GLN A 91 4.77 -9.71 -4.40
N LEU A 92 5.15 -10.70 -5.21
CA LEU A 92 6.24 -11.62 -4.88
C LEU A 92 7.57 -10.88 -4.68
N TYR A 93 7.87 -9.88 -5.53
CA TYR A 93 9.03 -9.01 -5.32
C TYR A 93 8.89 -8.11 -4.08
N ASN A 94 7.71 -7.53 -3.83
CA ASN A 94 7.50 -6.64 -2.68
C ASN A 94 7.66 -7.34 -1.33
N HIS A 95 7.36 -8.64 -1.28
CA HIS A 95 7.51 -9.47 -0.09
C HIS A 95 8.80 -10.29 -0.09
N GLU A 96 9.73 -9.95 -0.99
CA GLU A 96 11.06 -10.55 -1.09
C GLU A 96 11.02 -12.09 -1.15
N CYS A 97 10.00 -12.65 -1.80
CA CYS A 97 9.74 -14.09 -1.86
C CYS A 97 10.90 -14.88 -2.50
N GLN A 98 11.72 -14.23 -3.32
CA GLN A 98 12.93 -14.81 -3.89
C GLN A 98 14.01 -15.09 -2.83
N ILE A 99 14.06 -14.28 -1.76
CA ILE A 99 15.01 -14.43 -0.65
C ILE A 99 14.41 -15.34 0.43
N THR A 100 13.16 -15.10 0.81
CA THR A 100 12.50 -15.82 1.91
C THR A 100 12.05 -17.22 1.51
N GLY A 101 11.69 -17.40 0.23
CA GLY A 101 11.00 -18.60 -0.26
C GLY A 101 9.57 -18.76 0.26
N ASP A 102 9.03 -17.77 0.98
CA ASP A 102 7.71 -17.79 1.60
C ASP A 102 6.79 -16.77 0.90
N ASP A 103 5.63 -17.24 0.44
CA ASP A 103 4.63 -16.45 -0.29
C ASP A 103 3.39 -16.10 0.54
N THR A 104 3.40 -16.41 1.84
CA THR A 104 2.25 -16.21 2.74
C THR A 104 1.80 -14.74 2.74
N ASP A 105 2.70 -13.80 2.98
CA ASP A 105 2.36 -12.37 3.03
C ASP A 105 1.89 -11.84 1.67
N ALA A 106 2.51 -12.30 0.57
CA ALA A 106 2.10 -11.92 -0.77
C ALA A 106 0.67 -12.42 -1.07
N ARG A 107 0.33 -13.65 -0.67
CA ARG A 107 -1.02 -14.21 -0.80
C ARG A 107 -2.04 -13.46 0.04
N GLU A 108 -1.72 -13.15 1.28
CA GLU A 108 -2.59 -12.34 2.14
C GLU A 108 -2.88 -10.98 1.51
N ARG A 109 -1.85 -10.34 0.91
CA ARG A 109 -2.03 -9.05 0.24
C ARG A 109 -2.87 -9.14 -1.04
N LEU A 110 -2.85 -10.30 -1.70
CA LEU A 110 -3.58 -10.58 -2.93
C LEU A 110 -5.00 -11.12 -2.71
N ALA A 111 -5.42 -11.38 -1.47
CA ALA A 111 -6.72 -12.00 -1.17
C ALA A 111 -7.91 -11.26 -1.82
N ASP A 112 -7.89 -9.93 -1.82
CA ASP A 112 -8.95 -9.08 -2.39
C ASP A 112 -9.05 -9.14 -3.92
N TYR A 113 -8.02 -9.70 -4.58
CA TYR A 113 -7.99 -9.84 -6.04
C TYR A 113 -8.74 -11.08 -6.53
N GLY A 114 -8.93 -12.09 -5.68
CA GLY A 114 -9.66 -13.31 -6.03
C GLY A 114 -8.95 -14.16 -7.11
N PHE A 115 -7.62 -14.12 -7.16
CA PHE A 115 -6.85 -14.98 -8.07
C PHE A 115 -6.93 -16.45 -7.66
N THR A 116 -6.93 -17.32 -8.66
CA THR A 116 -6.90 -18.78 -8.48
C THR A 116 -5.50 -19.26 -8.12
N ASP A 117 -5.41 -20.44 -7.51
CA ASP A 117 -4.12 -21.06 -7.23
C ASP A 117 -3.35 -21.37 -8.52
N GLU A 118 -4.03 -21.75 -9.61
CA GLU A 118 -3.39 -21.99 -10.90
C GLU A 118 -2.71 -20.73 -11.45
N GLN A 119 -3.39 -19.58 -11.39
CA GLN A 119 -2.82 -18.29 -11.80
C GLN A 119 -1.60 -17.93 -10.95
N PHE A 120 -1.65 -18.21 -9.64
CA PHE A 120 -0.53 -17.96 -8.75
C PHE A 120 0.65 -18.87 -9.06
N GLN A 121 0.42 -20.17 -9.27
CA GLN A 121 1.47 -21.13 -9.61
C GLN A 121 2.13 -20.82 -10.96
N GLU A 122 1.37 -20.34 -11.94
CA GLU A 122 1.93 -19.87 -13.21
C GLU A 122 2.81 -18.63 -13.02
N ALA A 123 2.35 -17.66 -12.23
CA ALA A 123 3.12 -16.47 -11.92
C ALA A 123 4.40 -16.78 -11.14
N TRP A 124 4.34 -17.68 -10.16
CA TRP A 124 5.50 -18.13 -9.38
C TRP A 124 6.60 -18.72 -10.26
N LYS A 125 6.24 -19.56 -11.24
CA LYS A 125 7.20 -20.15 -12.17
C LYS A 125 7.92 -19.10 -13.00
N VAL A 126 7.19 -18.11 -13.50
CA VAL A 126 7.76 -17.01 -14.28
C VAL A 126 8.67 -16.16 -13.40
N PHE A 127 8.19 -15.74 -12.23
CA PHE A 127 8.96 -15.01 -11.23
C PHE A 127 10.28 -15.71 -10.88
N TRP A 128 10.23 -17.01 -10.56
CA TRP A 128 11.42 -17.76 -10.17
C TRP A 128 12.44 -17.88 -11.31
N ALA A 129 11.96 -18.07 -12.55
CA ALA A 129 12.82 -18.08 -13.73
C ALA A 129 13.49 -16.72 -13.96
N GLU A 130 12.73 -15.62 -13.81
CA GLU A 130 13.27 -14.26 -13.89
C GLU A 130 14.32 -13.99 -12.79
N CYS A 131 14.09 -14.45 -11.56
CA CYS A 131 15.08 -14.33 -10.48
C CYS A 131 16.38 -15.09 -10.77
N ILE A 132 16.30 -16.28 -11.37
CA ILE A 132 17.47 -17.05 -11.82
C ILE A 132 18.23 -16.30 -12.93
N GLU A 133 17.51 -15.81 -13.93
CA GLU A 133 18.13 -15.10 -15.07
C GLU A 133 18.84 -13.82 -14.63
N ASN A 134 18.29 -13.14 -13.63
CA ASN A 134 18.77 -11.83 -13.17
C ASN A 134 19.63 -11.89 -11.89
N ASP A 135 20.00 -13.09 -11.40
CA ASP A 135 20.76 -13.28 -10.15
C ASP A 135 20.19 -12.47 -8.98
N SER A 136 18.88 -12.60 -8.75
CA SER A 136 18.12 -11.77 -7.80
C SER A 136 17.96 -12.40 -6.41
N PHE A 137 18.85 -13.33 -6.04
CA PHE A 137 18.85 -14.07 -4.76
C PHE A 137 19.78 -13.45 -3.71
#